data_AF-A0A7S9KRD7-F1
#
_entry.id   AF-A0A7S9KRD7-F1
#
_cell.length_a   1.000
_cell.length_b   1.000
_cell.length_c   1.000
_cell.angle_alpha   90.00
_cell.angle_beta   90.00
_cell.angle_gamma   90.00
#
_symmetry.space_group_name_H-M   'P 1'
#
loop_
_entity.id
_entity.type
_entity.pdbx_description
1 polymer ?
#
loop_
_entity_poly.entity_id
_entity_poly.type
_entity_poly.pdbx_seq_one_letter_code
_entity_poly.pdbx_strand_id
1 'polypeptide(L)'
;MHFRMVQAMASAVRPCVRLLSFRQNPSRLRIGHGQTLFTTNSIPIGRPVVTHINESDPVRCNVATATPAATTTKPQSARPIETRKSQLIRTYTSLLRTTPLMLFFQHSNLTAVEWAAVRRELKKAIETVSQPMGTDASSIHHPSSQMQIQVVRTNMLSVALRIVEFHRPGRSMNSTSKQRSGAGAPVHDLSDIAYKATRVASIPTDSAYAQLEPLLVGPLAALILPAVSPAHLAAALTVLAPVPGTFPAPTRKKSHGYHDPICQNGLAKLLLVGGRIEGKVFDQSGVNRVGGIRGGMDGLRSQLVGVLQGAGLGIATSLESGSRNLWLALEGRRLQLDDNGKED
;
A
#
# COMPACT_ATOMS: atom_id res chain seq x y z
N MET A 1 -43.81 -23.29 -26.07
CA MET A 1 -43.16 -23.57 -27.36
C MET A 1 -43.26 -22.34 -28.26
N HIS A 2 -42.23 -21.51 -28.33
CA HIS A 2 -41.91 -20.74 -29.54
C HIS A 2 -40.45 -20.27 -29.48
N PHE A 3 -39.71 -20.80 -30.45
CA PHE A 3 -38.28 -20.68 -30.69
C PHE A 3 -38.08 -19.61 -31.78
N ARG A 4 -37.11 -18.71 -31.62
CA ARG A 4 -36.42 -17.91 -32.67
C ARG A 4 -35.41 -17.03 -31.94
N MET A 5 -34.10 -17.23 -31.93
CA MET A 5 -33.10 -17.60 -32.95
C MET A 5 -32.96 -16.55 -34.06
N VAL A 6 -31.89 -15.75 -33.96
CA VAL A 6 -31.04 -15.04 -34.97
C VAL A 6 -30.02 -14.24 -34.11
N GLN A 7 -28.75 -14.59 -33.86
CA GLN A 7 -27.55 -14.86 -34.67
C GLN A 7 -27.10 -13.71 -35.58
N ALA A 8 -25.77 -13.48 -35.60
CA ALA A 8 -24.97 -12.70 -36.56
C ALA A 8 -24.66 -11.25 -36.10
N MET A 9 -23.44 -10.68 -36.14
CA MET A 9 -22.17 -11.03 -36.78
C MET A 9 -20.96 -10.39 -36.08
N ALA A 10 -19.80 -11.00 -36.32
CA ALA A 10 -18.46 -10.53 -36.00
C ALA A 10 -17.89 -9.54 -37.03
N SER A 11 -17.00 -8.63 -36.61
CA SER A 11 -15.78 -8.16 -37.31
C SER A 11 -15.13 -7.09 -36.42
N ALA A 12 -13.90 -7.20 -35.90
CA ALA A 12 -12.58 -7.29 -36.53
C ALA A 12 -12.16 -6.03 -37.29
N VAL A 13 -11.50 -5.06 -36.62
CA VAL A 13 -10.41 -4.23 -37.19
C VAL A 13 -9.49 -3.69 -36.08
N ARG A 14 -8.20 -4.02 -36.17
CA ARG A 14 -7.01 -3.26 -35.71
C ARG A 14 -6.07 -3.22 -36.93
N PRO A 15 -4.91 -2.53 -36.89
CA PRO A 15 -4.60 -1.15 -36.53
C PRO A 15 -3.72 -0.47 -37.61
N CYS A 16 -3.51 0.86 -37.60
CA CYS A 16 -2.46 1.49 -38.43
C CYS A 16 -1.86 2.77 -37.82
N VAL A 17 -0.54 2.68 -37.58
CA VAL A 17 0.54 3.64 -37.90
C VAL A 17 0.58 5.01 -37.19
N ARG A 18 1.64 5.23 -36.39
CA ARG A 18 2.67 6.25 -36.72
C ARG A 18 3.98 6.05 -35.95
N LEU A 19 4.99 5.59 -36.69
CA LEU A 19 6.41 5.78 -36.43
C LEU A 19 6.76 7.26 -36.69
N LEU A 20 7.54 7.88 -35.82
CA LEU A 20 8.48 8.93 -36.21
C LEU A 20 9.78 8.75 -35.43
N SER A 21 10.79 8.34 -36.18
CA SER A 21 12.20 8.43 -35.88
C SER A 21 12.69 9.85 -36.15
N PHE A 22 13.53 10.40 -35.26
CA PHE A 22 14.52 11.40 -35.66
C PHE A 22 15.82 11.19 -34.90
N ARG A 23 16.91 11.42 -35.63
CA ARG A 23 18.26 10.90 -35.46
C ARG A 23 19.20 12.09 -35.17
N GLN A 24 20.24 11.81 -34.36
CA GLN A 24 21.57 12.46 -34.30
C GLN A 24 21.76 13.86 -33.63
N ASN A 25 22.45 13.84 -32.46
CA ASN A 25 23.73 14.50 -32.07
C ASN A 25 24.32 15.61 -32.97
N PRO A 26 25.14 16.59 -32.45
CA PRO A 26 26.25 16.34 -31.52
C PRO A 26 26.62 17.47 -30.51
N SER A 27 27.68 17.16 -29.77
CA SER A 27 28.46 17.90 -28.77
C SER A 27 29.20 19.15 -29.26
N ARG A 28 29.40 20.10 -28.33
CA ARG A 28 30.63 20.88 -27.99
C ARG A 28 30.28 22.32 -27.61
N LEU A 29 30.69 22.77 -26.42
CA LEU A 29 31.76 23.79 -26.26
C LEU A 29 31.96 24.17 -24.78
N ARG A 30 33.23 24.13 -24.39
CA ARG A 30 33.80 24.75 -23.19
C ARG A 30 33.82 26.27 -23.38
N ILE A 31 33.48 27.02 -22.33
CA ILE A 31 34.08 28.33 -22.02
C ILE A 31 34.25 28.38 -20.49
N GLY A 32 35.42 28.83 -20.04
CA GLY A 32 35.79 28.92 -18.64
C GLY A 32 35.82 30.36 -18.11
N HIS A 33 36.35 30.43 -16.88
CA HIS A 33 36.84 31.59 -16.12
C HIS A 33 35.86 32.42 -15.27
N GLY A 34 36.36 32.78 -14.06
CA GLY A 34 35.81 33.78 -13.14
C GLY A 34 35.30 33.18 -11.82
N GLN A 35 36.18 32.70 -10.93
CA GLN A 35 36.58 33.37 -9.68
C GLN A 35 35.43 34.03 -8.88
N THR A 36 35.19 33.57 -7.65
CA THR A 36 35.31 34.41 -6.44
C THR A 36 35.36 33.52 -5.21
N LEU A 37 36.46 33.69 -4.48
CA LEU A 37 36.73 33.19 -3.13
C LEU A 37 35.81 33.88 -2.12
N PHE A 38 35.29 33.11 -1.17
CA PHE A 38 34.93 33.65 0.16
C PHE A 38 35.49 32.72 1.23
N THR A 39 36.58 33.21 1.81
CA THR A 39 37.28 32.68 2.97
C THR A 39 36.60 33.24 4.22
N THR A 40 36.36 32.42 5.23
CA THR A 40 36.19 32.87 6.61
C THR A 40 37.10 32.06 7.52
N ASN A 41 38.08 32.75 8.10
CA ASN A 41 39.04 32.25 9.08
C ASN A 41 38.40 32.04 10.45
N SER A 42 38.82 30.98 11.15
CA SER A 42 39.12 30.91 12.60
C SER A 42 39.23 29.43 13.01
N ILE A 43 40.15 28.87 13.79
CA ILE A 43 41.35 29.22 14.57
C ILE A 43 42.10 27.87 14.77
N PRO A 44 43.45 27.84 14.87
CA PRO A 44 44.24 26.61 14.92
C PRO A 44 44.62 26.19 16.36
N ILE A 45 44.68 24.89 16.64
CA ILE A 45 45.45 24.35 17.77
C ILE A 45 46.10 23.03 17.33
N GLY A 46 47.43 22.96 17.47
CA GLY A 46 48.19 21.71 17.41
C GLY A 46 49.39 21.74 16.46
N ARG A 47 50.50 22.30 16.94
CA ARG A 47 51.84 22.00 16.42
C ARG A 47 52.09 20.48 16.47
N PRO A 48 52.79 19.93 15.49
CA PRO A 48 53.83 18.98 15.83
C PRO A 48 55.22 19.44 15.40
N VAL A 49 56.15 19.05 16.26
CA VAL A 49 57.59 19.23 16.25
C VAL A 49 58.21 18.76 14.93
N VAL A 50 59.12 19.58 14.40
CA VAL A 50 60.03 19.25 13.32
C VAL A 50 61.14 18.36 13.88
N THR A 51 61.26 17.14 13.37
CA THR A 51 62.52 16.39 13.42
C THR A 51 62.92 16.05 11.98
N HIS A 52 64.15 16.42 11.65
CA HIS A 52 64.84 16.21 10.39
C HIS A 52 64.72 14.77 9.88
N ILE A 53 64.46 14.61 8.57
CA ILE A 53 64.63 13.34 7.85
C ILE A 53 65.52 13.62 6.64
N ASN A 54 66.65 12.90 6.61
CA ASN A 54 67.58 12.85 5.50
C ASN A 54 66.94 12.17 4.29
N GLU A 55 67.37 12.65 3.13
CA GLU A 55 66.98 12.27 1.77
C GLU A 55 67.62 10.93 1.36
N SER A 56 66.81 9.91 1.04
CA SER A 56 67.18 8.84 0.09
C SER A 56 65.97 7.92 -0.26
N ASP A 57 65.69 7.88 -1.57
CA ASP A 57 65.03 6.84 -2.40
C ASP A 57 63.49 6.61 -2.38
N PRO A 58 62.85 6.50 -3.57
CA PRO A 58 61.41 6.35 -3.70
C PRO A 58 60.98 4.88 -3.66
N VAL A 59 60.59 4.39 -2.48
CA VAL A 59 59.80 3.16 -2.38
C VAL A 59 58.36 3.48 -2.79
N ARG A 60 57.92 2.82 -3.85
CA ARG A 60 56.59 2.88 -4.44
C ARG A 60 55.52 2.46 -3.41
N CYS A 61 54.99 3.41 -2.65
CA CYS A 61 53.85 3.20 -1.78
C CYS A 61 52.59 3.09 -2.64
N ASN A 62 52.13 1.86 -2.90
CA ASN A 62 50.76 1.65 -3.33
C ASN A 62 49.85 2.18 -2.21
N VAL A 63 49.37 3.42 -2.37
CA VAL A 63 48.27 3.95 -1.57
C VAL A 63 47.03 3.16 -2.00
N ALA A 64 46.85 1.99 -1.40
CA ALA A 64 45.55 1.37 -1.32
C ALA A 64 44.67 2.39 -0.62
N THR A 65 43.82 3.08 -1.38
CA THR A 65 42.74 3.89 -0.85
C THR A 65 41.85 2.96 -0.04
N ALA A 66 42.15 2.82 1.25
CA ALA A 66 41.36 2.04 2.18
C ALA A 66 39.96 2.64 2.18
N THR A 67 39.04 1.92 1.54
CA THR A 67 37.62 2.26 1.58
C THR A 67 37.25 2.49 3.05
N PRO A 68 36.70 3.65 3.43
CA PRO A 68 36.43 3.94 4.83
C PRO A 68 35.58 2.82 5.41
N ALA A 69 36.04 2.24 6.52
CA ALA A 69 35.34 1.17 7.20
C ALA A 69 33.90 1.63 7.46
N ALA A 70 32.93 0.88 6.94
CA ALA A 70 31.53 1.21 7.13
C ALA A 70 31.21 1.20 8.63
N THR A 71 30.73 2.34 9.15
CA THR A 71 30.32 2.42 10.55
C THR A 71 29.03 1.63 10.75
N THR A 72 28.80 1.09 11.94
CA THR A 72 27.60 0.29 12.28
C THR A 72 26.29 0.96 11.86
N THR A 73 26.22 2.29 11.94
CA THR A 73 25.04 3.10 11.56
C THR A 73 25.01 3.51 10.08
N LYS A 74 26.14 3.47 9.36
CA LYS A 74 26.25 3.82 7.93
C LYS A 74 26.84 2.64 7.14
N PRO A 75 26.05 1.57 6.92
CA PRO A 75 26.49 0.43 6.12
C PRO A 75 26.68 0.84 4.64
N GLN A 76 27.50 0.07 3.92
CA GLN A 76 27.73 0.28 2.48
C GLN A 76 26.43 0.12 1.69
N SER A 77 26.06 1.13 0.91
CA SER A 77 24.82 1.18 0.14
C SER A 77 25.07 1.50 -1.33
N ALA A 78 24.20 1.01 -2.21
CA ALA A 78 24.29 1.22 -3.66
C ALA A 78 24.17 2.69 -4.08
N ARG A 79 23.53 3.49 -3.22
CA ARG A 79 23.30 4.92 -3.42
C ARG A 79 23.75 5.68 -2.18
N PRO A 80 24.18 6.96 -2.32
CA PRO A 80 24.54 7.79 -1.18
C PRO A 80 23.35 7.96 -0.22
N ILE A 81 23.60 7.76 1.07
CA ILE A 81 22.58 7.70 2.12
C ILE A 81 21.98 9.08 2.42
N GLU A 82 22.78 10.13 2.29
CA GLU A 82 22.41 11.51 2.66
C GLU A 82 21.35 12.12 1.73
N THR A 83 21.09 11.52 0.57
CA THR A 83 20.13 12.09 -0.37
C THR A 83 18.68 11.95 0.13
N ARG A 84 17.85 12.94 -0.17
CA ARG A 84 16.41 12.85 0.11
C ARG A 84 15.77 11.62 -0.54
N LYS A 85 16.23 11.22 -1.73
CA LYS A 85 15.71 10.06 -2.47
C LYS A 85 15.94 8.74 -1.71
N SER A 86 17.14 8.52 -1.18
CA SER A 86 17.45 7.32 -0.37
C SER A 86 16.64 7.27 0.91
N GLN A 87 16.47 8.42 1.57
CA GLN A 87 15.68 8.50 2.80
C GLN A 87 14.20 8.21 2.55
N LEU A 88 13.61 8.78 1.48
CA LEU A 88 12.22 8.50 1.12
C LEU A 88 11.98 7.02 0.80
N ILE A 89 12.92 6.36 0.10
CA ILE A 89 12.80 4.93 -0.18
C ILE A 89 12.78 4.13 1.13
N ARG A 90 13.66 4.42 2.09
CA ARG A 90 13.68 3.75 3.41
C ARG A 90 12.39 3.97 4.19
N THR A 91 11.89 5.20 4.20
CA THR A 91 10.62 5.53 4.85
C THR A 91 9.48 4.75 4.22
N TYR A 92 9.41 4.72 2.88
CA TYR A 92 8.35 3.99 2.17
C TYR A 92 8.47 2.47 2.29
N THR A 93 9.67 1.89 2.30
CA THR A 93 9.83 0.43 2.53
C THR A 93 9.42 0.05 3.95
N SER A 94 9.77 0.86 4.95
CA SER A 94 9.31 0.66 6.33
C SER A 94 7.80 0.76 6.42
N LEU A 95 7.22 1.82 5.85
CA LEU A 95 5.78 2.05 5.80
C LEU A 95 5.05 0.86 5.15
N LEU A 96 5.46 0.43 3.96
CA LEU A 96 4.84 -0.68 3.22
C LEU A 96 4.90 -2.03 3.95
N ARG A 97 5.82 -2.20 4.91
CA ARG A 97 5.93 -3.41 5.73
C ARG A 97 5.10 -3.32 7.00
N THR A 98 5.01 -2.14 7.62
CA THR A 98 4.29 -1.96 8.88
C THR A 98 2.81 -1.70 8.68
N THR A 99 2.41 -1.14 7.54
CA THR A 99 1.02 -0.76 7.28
C THR A 99 0.32 -1.84 6.46
N PRO A 100 -0.65 -2.57 7.04
CA PRO A 100 -1.39 -3.59 6.30
C PRO A 100 -2.40 -2.97 5.33
N LEU A 101 -2.86 -1.73 5.56
CA LEU A 101 -3.87 -1.08 4.74
C LEU A 101 -3.43 0.31 4.29
N MET A 102 -3.45 0.52 2.97
CA MET A 102 -3.17 1.81 2.33
C MET A 102 -4.18 2.06 1.22
N LEU A 103 -4.81 3.23 1.21
CA LEU A 103 -5.66 3.67 0.09
C LEU A 103 -4.93 4.75 -0.72
N PHE A 104 -5.00 4.66 -2.04
CA PHE A 104 -4.37 5.61 -2.96
C PHE A 104 -5.41 6.58 -3.53
N PHE A 105 -5.13 7.86 -3.35
CA PHE A 105 -5.90 8.98 -3.87
C PHE A 105 -5.06 9.72 -4.89
N GLN A 106 -5.61 9.94 -6.08
CA GLN A 106 -5.08 10.92 -7.01
C GLN A 106 -5.53 12.30 -6.55
N HIS A 107 -4.60 13.25 -6.54
CA HIS A 107 -4.87 14.59 -6.04
C HIS A 107 -4.49 15.64 -7.08
N SER A 108 -5.40 16.57 -7.38
CA SER A 108 -5.15 17.64 -8.37
C SER A 108 -4.96 18.98 -7.67
N ASN A 109 -3.73 19.51 -7.64
CA ASN A 109 -3.38 20.87 -7.20
C ASN A 109 -4.16 21.39 -5.97
N LEU A 110 -4.14 20.63 -4.86
CA LEU A 110 -4.74 21.09 -3.62
C LEU A 110 -3.87 22.13 -2.93
N THR A 111 -4.51 23.15 -2.36
CA THR A 111 -3.82 24.15 -1.53
C THR A 111 -3.58 23.64 -0.11
N ALA A 112 -2.68 24.29 0.63
CA ALA A 112 -2.40 23.92 2.03
C ALA A 112 -3.65 24.05 2.93
N VAL A 113 -4.50 25.04 2.65
CA VAL A 113 -5.74 25.29 3.41
C VAL A 113 -6.76 24.18 3.15
N GLU A 114 -6.90 23.74 1.89
CA GLU A 114 -7.76 22.60 1.52
C GLU A 114 -7.28 21.31 2.19
N TRP A 115 -5.97 21.04 2.19
CA TRP A 115 -5.40 19.89 2.89
C TRP A 115 -5.67 19.92 4.39
N ALA A 116 -5.55 21.08 5.02
CA ALA A 116 -5.85 21.25 6.44
C ALA A 116 -7.34 20.98 6.73
N ALA A 117 -8.24 21.47 5.87
CA ALA A 117 -9.67 21.23 6.00
C ALA A 117 -10.03 19.74 5.84
N VAL A 118 -9.50 19.06 4.82
CA VAL A 118 -9.73 17.61 4.62
C VAL A 118 -9.20 16.80 5.80
N ARG A 119 -8.00 17.11 6.30
CA ARG A 119 -7.41 16.42 7.46
C ARG A 119 -8.22 16.64 8.75
N ARG A 120 -8.78 17.84 8.93
CA ARG A 120 -9.64 18.15 10.08
C ARG A 120 -10.91 17.29 10.08
N GLU A 121 -11.60 17.19 8.95
CA GLU A 121 -12.82 16.37 8.86
C GLU A 121 -12.50 14.87 8.97
N LEU A 122 -11.39 14.42 8.39
CA LEU A 122 -10.93 13.04 8.54
C LEU A 122 -10.64 12.68 10.00
N LYS A 123 -9.92 13.55 10.73
CA LYS A 123 -9.63 13.36 12.16
C LYS A 123 -10.93 13.29 12.96
N LYS A 124 -11.87 14.21 12.70
CA LYS A 124 -13.19 14.23 13.34
C LYS A 124 -13.98 12.93 13.08
N ALA A 125 -13.98 12.42 11.85
CA ALA A 125 -14.69 11.18 11.52
C ALA A 125 -14.09 9.95 12.24
N ILE A 126 -12.77 9.87 12.31
CA ILE A 126 -12.06 8.80 13.02
C ILE A 126 -12.35 8.84 14.53
N GLU A 127 -12.36 10.04 15.13
CA GLU A 127 -12.70 10.22 16.54
C GLU A 127 -14.12 9.73 16.85
N THR A 128 -15.10 9.96 15.97
CA THR A 128 -16.47 9.45 16.18
C THR A 128 -16.56 7.92 16.20
N VAL A 129 -15.68 7.21 15.49
CA VAL A 129 -15.62 5.74 15.49
C VAL A 129 -14.81 5.19 16.66
N SER A 130 -13.96 6.01 17.28
CA SER A 130 -13.21 5.59 18.47
C SER A 130 -14.06 5.61 19.74
N GLN A 131 -15.21 6.31 19.72
CA GLN A 131 -16.09 6.52 20.88
C GLN A 131 -17.15 5.43 21.19
N PRO A 132 -17.50 4.45 20.32
CA PRO A 132 -18.53 3.45 20.63
C PRO A 132 -17.94 2.04 20.81
N MET A 133 -17.22 1.79 21.89
CA MET A 133 -17.06 0.45 22.48
C MET A 133 -16.85 0.67 23.98
N GLY A 134 -17.85 0.30 24.79
CA GLY A 134 -17.86 0.53 26.23
C GLY A 134 -16.67 -0.10 26.94
N THR A 135 -16.22 0.58 28.00
CA THR A 135 -15.51 0.02 29.16
C THR A 135 -14.58 -1.15 28.86
N ASP A 136 -13.38 -0.85 28.37
CA ASP A 136 -12.15 -1.51 28.84
C ASP A 136 -10.99 -0.52 28.67
N ALA A 137 -10.55 0.01 29.81
CA ALA A 137 -9.60 1.09 29.90
C ALA A 137 -8.16 0.62 29.64
N SER A 138 -7.40 1.54 29.04
CA SER A 138 -5.96 1.72 29.21
C SER A 138 -5.02 0.62 28.68
N SER A 139 -4.57 0.78 27.42
CA SER A 139 -3.18 0.55 26.92
C SER A 139 -3.07 -0.04 25.50
N ILE A 140 -4.16 -0.24 24.76
CA ILE A 140 -4.06 -0.61 23.34
C ILE A 140 -3.99 0.67 22.52
N HIS A 141 -2.85 0.93 21.88
CA HIS A 141 -2.64 2.08 20.99
C HIS A 141 -3.86 2.32 20.09
N HIS A 142 -4.59 3.41 20.32
CA HIS A 142 -5.72 3.75 19.46
C HIS A 142 -5.18 4.05 18.04
N PRO A 143 -5.60 3.28 17.02
CA PRO A 143 -5.10 3.44 15.65
C PRO A 143 -5.49 4.80 15.05
N SER A 144 -6.42 5.51 15.70
CA SER A 144 -6.92 6.82 15.30
C SER A 144 -5.86 7.90 15.22
N SER A 145 -4.88 7.90 16.14
CA SER A 145 -3.82 8.93 16.19
C SER A 145 -2.77 8.75 15.08
N GLN A 146 -2.56 7.51 14.64
CA GLN A 146 -1.57 7.17 13.61
C GLN A 146 -2.15 7.21 12.19
N MET A 147 -3.48 7.29 12.06
CA MET A 147 -4.15 7.36 10.78
C MET A 147 -4.00 8.75 10.17
N GLN A 148 -3.38 8.81 8.99
CA GLN A 148 -3.08 10.07 8.33
C GLN A 148 -3.10 9.94 6.81
N ILE A 149 -3.49 11.03 6.16
CA ILE A 149 -3.39 11.18 4.70
C ILE A 149 -2.10 11.95 4.37
N GLN A 150 -1.19 11.26 3.67
CA GLN A 150 0.13 11.77 3.31
C GLN A 150 0.28 11.86 1.79
N VAL A 151 0.92 12.93 1.32
CA VAL A 151 1.32 13.04 -0.09
C VAL A 151 2.59 12.23 -0.31
N VAL A 152 2.57 11.34 -1.30
CA VAL A 152 3.64 10.37 -1.55
C VAL A 152 4.30 10.63 -2.90
N ARG A 153 5.62 10.47 -2.97
CA ARG A 153 6.35 10.58 -4.24
C ARG A 153 6.29 9.25 -4.99
N THR A 154 5.50 9.21 -6.05
CA THR A 154 5.22 8.02 -6.87
C THR A 154 6.48 7.28 -7.32
N ASN A 155 7.45 7.98 -7.92
CA ASN A 155 8.70 7.35 -8.40
C ASN A 155 9.52 6.67 -7.29
N MET A 156 9.43 7.15 -6.04
CA MET A 156 10.16 6.52 -4.92
C MET A 156 9.31 5.41 -4.28
N LEU A 157 7.99 5.57 -4.26
CA LEU A 157 7.06 4.53 -3.82
C LEU A 157 7.11 3.30 -4.74
N SER A 158 7.17 3.48 -6.06
CA SER A 158 7.28 2.37 -7.01
C SER A 158 8.57 1.56 -6.79
N VAL A 159 9.69 2.23 -6.56
CA VAL A 159 10.96 1.58 -6.19
C VAL A 159 10.83 0.85 -4.85
N ALA A 160 10.18 1.46 -3.85
CA ALA A 160 9.97 0.83 -2.56
C ALA A 160 9.12 -0.44 -2.67
N LEU A 161 8.05 -0.44 -3.47
CA LEU A 161 7.23 -1.62 -3.74
C LEU A 161 8.04 -2.75 -4.39
N ARG A 162 8.87 -2.43 -5.39
CA ARG A 162 9.77 -3.42 -6.01
C ARG A 162 10.73 -4.04 -4.99
N ILE A 163 11.29 -3.22 -4.10
CA ILE A 163 12.18 -3.72 -3.04
C ILE A 163 11.40 -4.65 -2.11
N VAL A 164 10.23 -4.25 -1.61
CA VAL A 164 9.45 -5.05 -0.66
C VAL A 164 9.04 -6.40 -1.25
N GLU A 165 8.74 -6.48 -2.54
CA GLU A 165 8.29 -7.70 -3.19
C GLU A 165 9.44 -8.63 -3.63
N PHE A 166 10.49 -8.07 -4.25
CA PHE A 166 11.56 -8.87 -4.87
C PHE A 166 12.79 -9.06 -3.98
N HIS A 167 13.05 -8.18 -3.02
CA HIS A 167 14.20 -8.31 -2.13
C HIS A 167 13.87 -9.19 -0.92
N ARG A 168 14.44 -10.40 -0.90
CA ARG A 168 14.36 -11.32 0.25
C ARG A 168 15.68 -11.34 1.04
N PRO A 169 15.75 -10.65 2.19
CA PRO A 169 17.00 -10.54 2.97
C PRO A 169 17.54 -11.89 3.46
N GLY A 170 16.66 -12.83 3.84
CA GLY A 170 17.05 -14.16 4.34
C GLY A 170 17.79 -15.04 3.32
N ARG A 171 17.59 -14.84 2.01
CA ARG A 171 18.31 -15.60 0.96
C ARG A 171 19.80 -15.24 0.91
N SER A 172 20.17 -14.01 1.31
CA SER A 172 21.56 -13.56 1.30
C SER A 172 22.37 -14.14 2.47
N MET A 173 21.74 -14.44 3.60
CA MET A 173 22.42 -15.04 4.77
C MET A 173 22.89 -16.48 4.48
N ASN A 174 22.17 -17.20 3.63
CA ASN A 174 22.43 -18.62 3.33
C ASN A 174 23.45 -18.83 2.19
N SER A 175 23.92 -17.74 1.56
CA SER A 175 24.98 -17.83 0.56
C SER A 175 26.35 -17.85 1.25
N THR A 176 26.91 -19.05 1.38
CA THR A 176 28.17 -19.45 2.03
C THR A 176 29.45 -18.71 1.59
N SER A 177 29.39 -17.70 0.72
CA SER A 177 30.57 -17.04 0.14
C SER A 177 31.00 -15.72 0.80
N LYS A 178 30.28 -15.20 1.81
CA LYS A 178 30.60 -13.92 2.49
C LYS A 178 30.73 -13.99 4.01
N GLN A 179 30.90 -15.17 4.59
CA GLN A 179 31.14 -15.35 6.04
C GLN A 179 32.59 -15.12 6.48
N ARG A 180 33.50 -14.70 5.58
CA ARG A 180 34.94 -14.49 5.88
C ARG A 180 35.32 -13.07 6.26
N SER A 181 34.39 -12.12 6.23
CA SER A 181 34.62 -10.74 6.69
C SER A 181 33.67 -10.51 7.85
N GLY A 182 34.17 -10.15 9.04
CA GLY A 182 33.36 -9.99 10.26
C GLY A 182 32.22 -8.96 10.20
N ALA A 183 32.00 -8.31 9.05
CA ALA A 183 30.82 -7.52 8.73
C ALA A 183 29.88 -8.36 7.85
N GLY A 184 28.79 -8.87 8.42
CA GLY A 184 27.75 -9.58 7.67
C GLY A 184 27.28 -8.77 6.44
N ALA A 185 26.94 -9.46 5.36
CA ALA A 185 26.50 -8.82 4.12
C ALA A 185 25.38 -7.79 4.40
N PRO A 186 25.43 -6.57 3.83
CA PRO A 186 24.46 -5.52 4.14
C PRO A 186 23.04 -5.96 3.74
N VAL A 187 22.22 -6.30 4.74
CA VAL A 187 20.86 -6.84 4.56
C VAL A 187 19.80 -5.73 4.33
N HIS A 188 20.19 -4.47 4.43
CA HIS A 188 19.27 -3.34 4.36
C HIS A 188 18.77 -3.06 2.93
N ASP A 189 17.66 -2.30 2.85
CA ASP A 189 16.92 -2.04 1.59
C ASP A 189 17.68 -1.24 0.52
N LEU A 190 18.69 -0.46 0.93
CA LEU A 190 19.53 0.32 0.02
C LEU A 190 20.84 -0.38 -0.36
N SER A 191 20.99 -1.65 0.02
CA SER A 191 22.19 -2.42 -0.28
C SER A 191 22.35 -2.66 -1.79
N ASP A 192 23.58 -2.95 -2.21
CA ASP A 192 23.86 -3.40 -3.58
C ASP A 192 23.10 -4.68 -3.94
N ILE A 193 22.81 -5.52 -2.94
CA ILE A 193 22.07 -6.77 -3.11
C ILE A 193 20.61 -6.46 -3.47
N ALA A 194 19.96 -5.58 -2.72
CA ALA A 194 18.60 -5.13 -3.02
C ALA A 194 18.52 -4.45 -4.40
N TYR A 195 19.51 -3.63 -4.74
CA TYR A 195 19.58 -2.97 -6.04
C TYR A 195 19.73 -3.97 -7.20
N LYS A 196 20.64 -4.96 -7.07
CA LYS A 196 20.82 -6.00 -8.09
C LYS A 196 19.59 -6.89 -8.19
N ALA A 197 19.00 -7.30 -7.07
CA ALA A 197 17.80 -8.13 -7.03
C ALA A 197 16.63 -7.45 -7.75
N THR A 198 16.38 -6.17 -7.46
CA THR A 198 15.29 -5.42 -8.11
C THR A 198 15.53 -5.13 -9.59
N ARG A 199 16.79 -4.98 -10.02
CA ARG A 199 17.14 -4.76 -11.43
C ARG A 199 17.04 -6.03 -12.28
N VAL A 200 17.40 -7.17 -11.71
CA VAL A 200 17.42 -8.47 -12.41
C VAL A 200 16.06 -9.17 -12.36
N ALA A 201 15.24 -8.88 -11.34
CA ALA A 201 13.92 -9.49 -11.20
C ALA A 201 13.04 -9.24 -12.43
N SER A 202 12.57 -10.33 -13.05
CA SER A 202 11.43 -10.29 -13.95
C SER A 202 10.18 -9.95 -13.14
N ILE A 203 9.34 -9.07 -13.68
CA ILE A 203 8.11 -8.63 -13.02
C ILE A 203 6.99 -9.56 -13.50
N PRO A 204 6.52 -10.51 -12.69
CA PRO A 204 5.39 -11.34 -13.08
C PRO A 204 4.11 -10.50 -13.07
N THR A 205 3.19 -10.76 -14.01
CA THR A 205 1.90 -10.06 -14.11
C THR A 205 1.04 -10.20 -12.85
N ASP A 206 1.24 -11.29 -12.11
CA ASP A 206 0.48 -11.62 -10.90
C ASP A 206 1.06 -10.95 -9.64
N SER A 207 2.19 -10.25 -9.75
CA SER A 207 2.79 -9.51 -8.63
C SER A 207 1.90 -8.36 -8.16
N ALA A 208 1.96 -8.07 -6.86
CA ALA A 208 1.26 -6.92 -6.28
C ALA A 208 1.80 -5.60 -6.88
N TYR A 209 3.10 -5.55 -7.20
CA TYR A 209 3.70 -4.43 -7.91
C TYR A 209 3.09 -4.23 -9.30
N ALA A 210 2.97 -5.27 -10.13
CA ALA A 210 2.44 -5.16 -11.49
C ALA A 210 0.98 -4.66 -11.50
N GLN A 211 0.19 -5.07 -10.52
CA GLN A 211 -1.20 -4.63 -10.36
C GLN A 211 -1.30 -3.18 -9.85
N LEU A 212 -0.36 -2.73 -9.00
CA LEU A 212 -0.34 -1.35 -8.48
C LEU A 212 0.31 -0.35 -9.44
N GLU A 213 1.26 -0.77 -10.27
CA GLU A 213 2.03 0.11 -11.16
C GLU A 213 1.15 1.02 -12.04
N PRO A 214 0.04 0.54 -12.65
CA PRO A 214 -0.90 1.40 -13.39
C PRO A 214 -1.57 2.47 -12.52
N LEU A 215 -1.79 2.19 -11.23
CA LEU A 215 -2.40 3.13 -10.29
C LEU A 215 -1.40 4.17 -9.78
N LEU A 216 -0.10 3.96 -10.01
CA LEU A 216 0.98 4.82 -9.51
C LEU A 216 1.37 5.96 -10.47
N VAL A 217 0.54 6.26 -11.45
CA VAL A 217 0.78 7.32 -12.44
C VAL A 217 0.19 8.65 -11.97
N GLY A 218 1.02 9.69 -11.91
CA GLY A 218 0.60 11.05 -11.55
C GLY A 218 0.88 11.45 -10.08
N PRO A 219 0.27 12.54 -9.59
CA PRO A 219 0.35 12.95 -8.19
C PRO A 219 -0.55 12.10 -7.29
N LEU A 220 0.04 11.50 -6.25
CA LEU A 220 -0.66 10.57 -5.36
C LEU A 220 -0.53 10.95 -3.88
N ALA A 221 -1.63 10.73 -3.17
CA ALA A 221 -1.71 10.73 -1.72
C ALA A 221 -2.10 9.34 -1.24
N ALA A 222 -1.50 8.88 -0.16
CA ALA A 222 -1.84 7.63 0.49
C ALA A 222 -2.53 7.91 1.83
N LEU A 223 -3.68 7.30 2.05
CA LEU A 223 -4.27 7.18 3.37
C LEU A 223 -3.71 5.92 4.03
N ILE A 224 -3.03 6.11 5.15
CA ILE A 224 -2.31 5.04 5.84
C ILE A 224 -3.12 4.61 7.06
N LEU A 225 -3.41 3.32 7.15
CA LEU A 225 -4.03 2.71 8.32
C LEU A 225 -3.09 1.64 8.90
N PRO A 226 -2.68 1.77 10.18
CA PRO A 226 -1.76 0.82 10.82
C PRO A 226 -2.42 -0.54 11.14
N ALA A 227 -3.75 -0.58 11.20
CA ALA A 227 -4.52 -1.80 11.42
C ALA A 227 -5.68 -1.90 10.42
N VAL A 228 -6.04 -3.12 10.03
CA VAL A 228 -7.19 -3.39 9.15
C VAL A 228 -8.46 -3.29 9.99
N SER A 229 -9.06 -2.11 10.03
CA SER A 229 -10.33 -1.87 10.73
C SER A 229 -11.38 -1.36 9.75
N PRO A 230 -12.37 -2.20 9.36
CA PRO A 230 -13.45 -1.79 8.46
C PRO A 230 -14.24 -0.58 8.96
N ALA A 231 -14.39 -0.42 10.28
CA ALA A 231 -15.13 0.72 10.85
C ALA A 231 -14.41 2.06 10.60
N HIS A 232 -13.09 2.10 10.82
CA HIS A 232 -12.28 3.29 10.54
C HIS A 232 -12.17 3.56 9.03
N LEU A 233 -12.09 2.50 8.23
CA LEU A 233 -12.12 2.57 6.77
C LEU A 233 -13.44 3.19 6.29
N ALA A 234 -14.58 2.69 6.78
CA ALA A 234 -15.91 3.19 6.43
C ALA A 234 -16.06 4.68 6.77
N ALA A 235 -15.63 5.10 7.96
CA ALA A 235 -15.67 6.51 8.35
C ALA A 235 -14.72 7.40 7.53
N ALA A 236 -13.60 6.86 7.03
CA ALA A 236 -12.75 7.61 6.12
C ALA A 236 -13.35 7.71 4.72
N LEU A 237 -14.01 6.66 4.22
CA LEU A 237 -14.68 6.68 2.92
C LEU A 237 -15.89 7.62 2.91
N THR A 238 -16.67 7.69 3.99
CA THR A 238 -17.80 8.64 4.06
C THR A 238 -17.36 10.10 3.93
N VAL A 239 -16.12 10.42 4.34
CA VAL A 239 -15.54 11.76 4.17
C VAL A 239 -14.87 11.93 2.81
N LEU A 240 -13.98 11.02 2.43
CA LEU A 240 -13.08 11.20 1.27
C LEU A 240 -13.72 10.80 -0.06
N ALA A 241 -14.56 9.77 -0.09
CA ALA A 241 -15.16 9.23 -1.31
C ALA A 241 -16.58 8.72 -1.00
N PRO A 242 -17.53 9.62 -0.71
CA PRO A 242 -18.88 9.23 -0.34
C PRO A 242 -19.57 8.52 -1.52
N VAL A 243 -20.12 7.33 -1.25
CA VAL A 243 -20.92 6.56 -2.22
C VAL A 243 -22.34 6.48 -1.68
N PRO A 244 -23.33 7.04 -2.39
CA PRO A 244 -24.71 7.04 -1.90
C PRO A 244 -25.21 5.61 -1.67
N GLY A 245 -25.84 5.39 -0.52
CA GLY A 245 -26.34 4.08 -0.09
C GLY A 245 -25.39 3.32 0.84
N THR A 246 -24.14 3.08 0.43
CA THR A 246 -23.17 2.32 1.24
C THR A 246 -22.41 3.20 2.23
N PHE A 247 -21.90 4.35 1.77
CA PHE A 247 -21.15 5.31 2.58
C PHE A 247 -21.77 6.71 2.41
N PRO A 248 -22.85 7.01 3.15
CA PRO A 248 -23.49 8.30 3.04
C PRO A 248 -22.55 9.41 3.54
N ALA A 249 -22.52 10.52 2.80
CA ALA A 249 -21.81 11.72 3.21
C ALA A 249 -22.37 12.22 4.56
N PRO A 250 -21.52 12.79 5.43
CA PRO A 250 -21.95 13.21 6.75
C PRO A 250 -22.93 14.39 6.66
N THR A 251 -24.00 14.31 7.46
CA THR A 251 -25.09 15.30 7.42
C THR A 251 -24.62 16.66 7.93
N ARG A 252 -25.24 17.74 7.41
CA ARG A 252 -24.93 19.13 7.80
C ARG A 252 -25.00 19.37 9.31
N LYS A 253 -25.91 18.68 10.01
CA LYS A 253 -26.09 18.78 11.47
C LYS A 253 -24.93 18.13 12.25
N LYS A 254 -24.37 17.02 11.76
CA LYS A 254 -23.28 16.29 12.45
C LYS A 254 -21.92 16.94 12.18
N SER A 255 -21.70 17.43 10.97
CA SER A 255 -20.43 18.05 10.56
C SER A 255 -20.65 19.29 9.69
N HIS A 256 -20.75 20.46 10.34
CA HIS A 256 -20.81 21.75 9.64
C HIS A 256 -19.55 22.00 8.79
N GLY A 257 -18.36 21.64 9.31
CA GLY A 257 -17.07 21.85 8.64
C GLY A 257 -16.87 21.07 7.33
N TYR A 258 -17.61 19.98 7.13
CA TYR A 258 -17.62 19.23 5.87
C TYR A 258 -18.26 20.03 4.74
N HIS A 259 -19.26 20.86 5.03
CA HIS A 259 -20.00 21.64 4.02
C HIS A 259 -19.38 23.03 3.78
N ASP A 260 -18.21 23.29 4.34
CA ASP A 260 -17.40 24.47 4.04
C ASP A 260 -16.93 24.42 2.58
N PRO A 261 -17.05 25.51 1.78
CA PRO A 261 -16.55 25.55 0.41
C PRO A 261 -15.07 25.15 0.30
N ILE A 262 -14.23 25.46 1.28
CA ILE A 262 -12.81 25.06 1.27
C ILE A 262 -12.67 23.54 1.32
N CYS A 263 -13.44 22.88 2.18
CA CYS A 263 -13.40 21.42 2.32
C CYS A 263 -13.97 20.74 1.07
N GLN A 264 -15.11 21.22 0.56
CA GLN A 264 -15.75 20.68 -0.65
C GLN A 264 -14.87 20.81 -1.88
N ASN A 265 -14.21 21.96 -2.06
CA ASN A 265 -13.24 22.17 -3.14
C ASN A 265 -12.05 21.22 -3.03
N GLY A 266 -11.57 20.96 -1.81
CA GLY A 266 -10.52 19.97 -1.57
C GLY A 266 -10.95 18.55 -1.90
N LEU A 267 -12.16 18.14 -1.47
CA LEU A 267 -12.70 16.80 -1.72
C LEU A 267 -12.97 16.56 -3.21
N ALA A 268 -13.46 17.56 -3.95
CA ALA A 268 -13.69 17.45 -5.39
C ALA A 268 -12.40 17.19 -6.20
N LYS A 269 -11.23 17.56 -5.64
CA LYS A 269 -9.91 17.35 -6.24
C LYS A 269 -9.25 16.02 -5.86
N LEU A 270 -9.85 15.26 -4.96
CA LEU A 270 -9.37 13.96 -4.50
C LEU A 270 -10.19 12.84 -5.14
N LEU A 271 -9.51 11.95 -5.87
CA LEU A 271 -10.13 10.81 -6.52
C LEU A 271 -9.55 9.52 -5.95
N LEU A 272 -10.40 8.65 -5.42
CA LEU A 272 -10.01 7.32 -4.96
C LEU A 272 -9.72 6.43 -6.17
N VAL A 273 -8.47 5.99 -6.30
CA VAL A 273 -8.03 5.12 -7.40
C VAL A 273 -8.16 3.65 -6.99
N GLY A 274 -7.70 3.31 -5.79
CA GLY A 274 -7.70 1.95 -5.29
C GLY A 274 -6.96 1.85 -3.96
N GLY A 275 -6.63 0.64 -3.54
CA GLY A 275 -5.93 0.40 -2.29
C GLY A 275 -5.16 -0.90 -2.26
N ARG A 276 -4.22 -0.98 -1.33
CA ARG A 276 -3.52 -2.19 -0.95
C ARG A 276 -4.02 -2.61 0.43
N ILE A 277 -4.51 -3.84 0.54
CA ILE A 277 -4.98 -4.43 1.80
C ILE A 277 -4.29 -5.79 1.95
N GLU A 278 -3.49 -5.94 3.00
CA GLU A 278 -2.76 -7.17 3.36
C GLU A 278 -1.91 -7.75 2.23
N GLY A 279 -1.32 -6.87 1.41
CA GLY A 279 -0.48 -7.27 0.27
C GLY A 279 -1.26 -7.61 -1.01
N LYS A 280 -2.59 -7.60 -0.96
CA LYS A 280 -3.44 -7.69 -2.15
C LYS A 280 -3.87 -6.31 -2.62
N VAL A 281 -4.08 -6.18 -3.92
CA VAL A 281 -4.50 -4.94 -4.58
C VAL A 281 -6.02 -4.98 -4.76
N PHE A 282 -6.67 -3.87 -4.46
CA PHE A 282 -8.11 -3.72 -4.56
C PHE A 282 -8.46 -2.46 -5.34
N ASP A 283 -9.38 -2.61 -6.29
CA ASP A 283 -10.01 -1.48 -6.98
C ASP A 283 -10.97 -0.74 -6.04
N GLN A 284 -11.50 0.39 -6.49
CA GLN A 284 -12.52 1.15 -5.75
C GLN A 284 -13.72 0.29 -5.31
N SER A 285 -14.20 -0.60 -6.17
CA SER A 285 -15.29 -1.53 -5.83
C SER A 285 -14.88 -2.55 -4.75
N GLY A 286 -13.63 -3.00 -4.78
CA GLY A 286 -13.05 -3.87 -3.76
C GLY A 286 -12.94 -3.18 -2.41
N VAL A 287 -12.42 -1.95 -2.40
CA VAL A 287 -12.32 -1.11 -1.19
C VAL A 287 -13.70 -0.85 -0.58
N ASN A 288 -14.70 -0.55 -1.42
CA ASN A 288 -16.08 -0.34 -0.95
C ASN A 288 -16.69 -1.60 -0.33
N ARG A 289 -16.39 -2.79 -0.86
CA ARG A 289 -16.82 -4.06 -0.26
C ARG A 289 -16.19 -4.29 1.10
N VAL A 290 -14.89 -4.02 1.26
CA VAL A 290 -14.19 -4.19 2.55
C VAL A 290 -14.69 -3.18 3.59
N GLY A 291 -14.93 -1.92 3.20
CA GLY A 291 -15.53 -0.93 4.08
C GLY A 291 -16.99 -1.23 4.45
N GLY A 292 -17.72 -1.96 3.60
CA GLY A 292 -19.13 -2.30 3.78
C GLY A 292 -19.39 -3.47 4.73
N ILE A 293 -18.33 -4.10 5.25
CA ILE A 293 -18.45 -5.21 6.19
C ILE A 293 -19.11 -4.71 7.48
N ARG A 294 -20.34 -5.16 7.72
CA ARG A 294 -21.12 -4.82 8.92
C ARG A 294 -20.50 -5.48 10.14
N GLY A 295 -20.36 -4.73 11.24
CA GLY A 295 -19.87 -5.28 12.52
C GLY A 295 -18.35 -5.49 12.63
N GLY A 296 -17.55 -5.00 11.67
CA GLY A 296 -16.09 -5.07 11.76
C GLY A 296 -15.55 -6.51 11.90
N MET A 297 -14.58 -6.73 12.80
CA MET A 297 -14.03 -8.07 13.06
C MET A 297 -15.08 -9.03 13.65
N ASP A 298 -15.98 -8.53 14.49
CA ASP A 298 -16.99 -9.36 15.12
C ASP A 298 -18.07 -9.79 14.12
N GLY A 299 -18.32 -8.97 13.09
CA GLY A 299 -19.13 -9.36 11.93
C GLY A 299 -18.50 -10.47 11.10
N LEU A 300 -17.18 -10.44 10.88
CA LEU A 300 -16.49 -11.54 10.19
C LEU A 300 -16.45 -12.80 11.03
N ARG A 301 -16.26 -12.67 12.36
CA ARG A 301 -16.33 -13.79 13.30
C ARG A 301 -17.73 -14.42 13.32
N SER A 302 -18.78 -13.61 13.34
CA SER A 302 -20.16 -14.12 13.30
C SER A 302 -20.48 -14.75 11.96
N GLN A 303 -20.00 -14.20 10.85
CA GLN A 303 -20.13 -14.82 9.53
C GLN A 303 -19.40 -16.17 9.47
N LEU A 304 -18.20 -16.27 10.05
CA LEU A 304 -17.46 -17.52 10.14
C LEU A 304 -18.22 -18.56 10.99
N VAL A 305 -18.73 -18.15 12.16
CA VAL A 305 -19.56 -19.01 13.01
C VAL A 305 -20.83 -19.44 12.25
N GLY A 306 -21.47 -18.55 11.50
CA GLY A 306 -22.63 -18.87 10.69
C GLY A 306 -22.33 -19.85 9.55
N VAL A 307 -21.18 -19.72 8.88
CA VAL A 307 -20.75 -20.67 7.85
C VAL A 307 -20.45 -22.05 8.46
N LEU A 308 -19.79 -22.08 9.62
CA LEU A 308 -19.50 -23.32 10.33
C LEU A 308 -20.77 -24.00 10.85
N GLN A 309 -21.69 -23.24 11.44
CA GLN A 309 -22.99 -23.75 11.90
C GLN A 309 -23.87 -24.18 10.72
N GLY A 310 -23.84 -23.43 9.62
CA GLY A 310 -24.56 -23.75 8.39
C GLY A 310 -24.12 -25.06 7.75
N ALA A 311 -22.81 -25.38 7.78
CA ALA A 311 -22.32 -26.68 7.32
C ALA A 311 -22.84 -27.84 8.19
N GLY A 312 -22.88 -27.67 9.52
CA GLY A 312 -23.44 -28.67 10.44
C GLY A 312 -24.96 -28.86 10.28
N LEU A 313 -25.71 -27.75 10.20
CA LEU A 313 -27.16 -27.78 9.94
C LEU A 313 -27.47 -28.35 8.55
N GLY A 314 -26.64 -28.10 7.54
CA GLY A 314 -26.79 -28.65 6.19
C GLY A 314 -26.75 -30.18 6.17
N ILE A 315 -25.86 -30.79 6.96
CA ILE A 315 -25.79 -32.25 7.09
C ILE A 315 -27.02 -32.78 7.85
N ALA A 316 -27.38 -32.16 8.98
CA ALA A 316 -28.53 -32.58 9.76
C ALA A 316 -29.85 -32.50 8.97
N THR A 317 -30.06 -31.38 8.26
CA THR A 317 -31.23 -31.21 7.37
C THR A 317 -31.24 -32.20 6.22
N SER A 318 -30.07 -32.56 5.68
CA SER A 318 -29.99 -33.60 4.64
C SER A 318 -30.40 -34.98 5.18
N LEU A 319 -29.96 -35.36 6.38
CA LEU A 319 -30.39 -36.63 7.01
C LEU A 319 -31.86 -36.59 7.44
N GLU A 320 -32.35 -35.47 7.95
CA GLU A 320 -33.75 -35.29 8.35
C GLU A 320 -34.71 -35.23 7.15
N SER A 321 -34.23 -34.78 5.99
CA SER A 321 -35.06 -34.67 4.78
C SER A 321 -35.63 -36.02 4.32
N GLY A 322 -34.85 -37.10 4.46
CA GLY A 322 -35.29 -38.44 4.13
C GLY A 322 -36.44 -38.91 5.03
N SER A 323 -36.36 -38.68 6.34
CA SER A 323 -37.40 -39.08 7.29
C SER A 323 -38.66 -38.22 7.15
N ARG A 324 -38.51 -36.90 6.96
CA ARG A 324 -39.64 -36.00 6.71
C ARG A 324 -40.37 -36.33 5.41
N ASN A 325 -39.67 -36.66 4.35
CA ASN A 325 -40.30 -37.04 3.07
C ASN A 325 -41.10 -38.34 3.19
N LEU A 326 -40.57 -39.34 3.92
CA LEU A 326 -41.31 -40.57 4.21
C LEU A 326 -42.55 -40.31 5.07
N TRP A 327 -42.40 -39.47 6.10
CA TRP A 327 -43.51 -39.08 6.96
C TRP A 327 -44.62 -38.35 6.17
N LEU A 328 -44.26 -37.37 5.33
CA LEU A 328 -45.19 -36.65 4.46
C LEU A 328 -45.89 -37.59 3.46
N ALA A 329 -45.19 -38.58 2.93
CA ALA A 329 -45.79 -39.57 2.02
C ALA A 329 -46.81 -40.48 2.75
N LEU A 330 -46.50 -40.92 3.97
CA LEU A 330 -47.41 -41.74 4.78
C LEU A 330 -48.63 -40.95 5.24
N GLU A 331 -48.44 -39.71 5.70
CA GLU A 331 -49.54 -38.84 6.11
C GLU A 331 -50.42 -38.46 4.92
N GLY A 332 -49.81 -38.19 3.75
CA GLY A 332 -50.56 -37.96 2.51
C GLY A 332 -51.45 -39.16 2.13
N ARG A 333 -50.94 -40.39 2.28
CA ARG A 333 -51.74 -41.61 2.07
C ARG A 333 -52.84 -41.77 3.11
N ARG A 334 -52.56 -41.43 4.37
CA ARG A 334 -53.56 -41.48 5.44
C ARG A 334 -54.73 -40.53 5.16
N LEU A 335 -54.45 -39.28 4.82
CA LEU A 335 -55.48 -38.29 4.50
C LEU A 335 -56.35 -38.72 3.32
N GLN A 336 -55.76 -39.32 2.28
CA GLN A 336 -56.52 -39.87 1.15
C GLN A 336 -57.50 -40.97 1.56
N LEU A 337 -57.13 -41.83 2.51
CA LEU A 337 -58.01 -42.87 3.02
C LEU A 337 -59.11 -42.28 3.92
N ASP A 338 -58.77 -41.30 4.75
CA ASP A 338 -59.72 -40.62 5.64
C ASP A 338 -60.74 -39.76 4.87
N ASP A 339 -60.39 -39.25 3.68
CA ASP A 339 -61.32 -38.52 2.80
C ASP A 339 -62.20 -39.47 1.99
N ASN A 340 -61.64 -40.55 1.42
CA ASN A 340 -62.42 -41.57 0.71
C ASN A 340 -63.44 -42.28 1.64
N GLY A 341 -63.14 -42.43 2.93
CA GLY A 341 -64.04 -43.06 3.90
C GLY A 341 -65.19 -42.16 4.41
N LYS A 342 -65.26 -40.90 3.98
CA LYS A 342 -66.36 -39.96 4.33
C LYS A 342 -67.38 -39.77 3.21
N GLU A 343 -67.12 -40.31 2.01
CA GLU A 343 -68.02 -40.24 0.85
C GLU A 343 -68.98 -41.44 0.75
N ASP A 344 -68.88 -42.40 1.68
CA ASP A 344 -69.84 -43.50 1.92
C ASP A 344 -70.71 -43.25 3.16
#